data_AF-A0A7J2XC90-F1
#
_entry.id   AF-A0A7J2XC90-F1
#
_cell.length_a   1.000
_cell.length_b   1.000
_cell.length_c   1.000
_cell.angle_alpha   90.00
_cell.angle_beta   90.00
_cell.angle_gamma   90.00
#
_symmetry.space_group_name_H-M   'P 1'
#
loop_
_entity.id
_entity.type
_entity.pdbx_description
1 polymer ?
#
loop_
_entity_poly.entity_id
_entity_poly.type
_entity_poly.pdbx_seq_one_letter_code
_entity_poly.pdbx_strand_id
1 'polypeptide(L)'
;IKVGNVLRDGFINVWRNSEVMKMLRDRDASDYACNSCSFRYICGGCRARAYAYFGDLKAPDPGCILKKEDWEKLKLKEALIER
;
A
#
# COMPACT_ATOMS: atom_id res chain seq x y z
N ILE A 1 7.01 -2.95 -9.18
CA ILE A 1 7.79 -3.30 -7.98
C ILE A 1 8.28 -4.73 -8.11
N LYS A 2 9.58 -4.97 -8.03
CA LYS A 2 10.16 -6.32 -8.16
C LYS A 2 10.16 -7.01 -6.81
N VAL A 3 9.65 -8.24 -6.75
CA VAL A 3 9.54 -9.03 -5.50
C VAL A 3 10.44 -10.26 -5.47
N GLY A 4 10.98 -10.68 -6.62
CA GLY A 4 11.86 -11.84 -6.77
C GLY A 4 11.79 -12.43 -8.19
N ASN A 5 12.45 -13.56 -8.42
CA ASN A 5 12.34 -14.37 -9.63
C ASN A 5 12.04 -15.83 -9.25
N VAL A 6 10.93 -16.39 -9.72
CA VAL A 6 10.48 -17.74 -9.30
C VAL A 6 11.43 -18.85 -9.75
N LEU A 7 12.04 -18.73 -10.94
CA LEU A 7 12.92 -19.77 -11.49
C LEU A 7 14.27 -19.83 -10.78
N ARG A 8 14.78 -18.67 -10.33
CA ARG A 8 16.06 -18.56 -9.64
C ARG A 8 15.92 -18.66 -8.12
N ASP A 9 14.94 -17.97 -7.55
CA ASP A 9 14.82 -17.78 -6.10
C ASP A 9 13.84 -18.78 -5.46
N GLY A 10 13.00 -19.44 -6.25
CA GLY A 10 11.95 -20.38 -5.79
C GLY A 10 10.68 -19.66 -5.30
N PHE A 11 9.49 -20.18 -5.67
CA PHE A 11 8.21 -19.54 -5.34
C PHE A 11 8.00 -19.33 -3.83
N ILE A 12 8.21 -20.38 -3.02
CA ILE A 12 7.99 -20.33 -1.57
C ILE A 12 8.90 -19.29 -0.90
N ASN A 13 10.15 -19.20 -1.35
CA ASN A 13 11.09 -18.23 -0.83
C ASN A 13 10.68 -16.79 -1.22
N VAL A 14 10.31 -16.54 -2.48
CA VAL A 14 9.79 -15.22 -2.89
C VAL A 14 8.55 -14.84 -2.08
N TRP A 15 7.61 -15.77 -1.91
CA TRP A 15 6.38 -15.52 -1.16
C TRP A 15 6.63 -15.23 0.32
N ARG A 16 7.48 -16.02 0.98
CA ARG A 16 7.72 -15.90 2.43
C ARG A 16 8.71 -14.80 2.79
N ASN A 17 9.77 -14.64 1.99
CA ASN A 17 10.96 -13.89 2.38
C ASN A 17 11.17 -12.58 1.64
N SER A 18 10.45 -12.31 0.54
CA SER A 18 10.51 -11.01 -0.13
C SER A 18 10.12 -9.89 0.83
N GLU A 19 10.96 -8.85 0.93
CA GLU A 19 10.72 -7.69 1.80
C GLU A 19 9.40 -6.99 1.47
N VAL A 20 9.06 -6.88 0.18
CA VAL A 20 7.77 -6.32 -0.27
C VAL A 20 6.61 -7.18 0.20
N MET A 21 6.72 -8.51 0.10
CA MET A 21 5.65 -9.42 0.53
C MET A 21 5.49 -9.46 2.06
N LYS A 22 6.58 -9.31 2.82
CA LYS A 22 6.52 -9.16 4.28
C LYS A 22 5.84 -7.85 4.66
N MET A 23 6.29 -6.73 4.09
CA MET A 23 5.69 -5.42 4.33
C MET A 23 4.19 -5.39 4.00
N LEU A 24 3.77 -6.02 2.89
CA LEU A 24 2.34 -6.09 2.54
C LEU A 24 1.51 -6.97 3.47
N ARG A 25 2.12 -7.87 4.23
CA ARG A 25 1.44 -8.75 5.21
C ARG A 25 1.44 -8.16 6.61
N ASP A 26 2.44 -7.36 6.96
CA ASP A 26 2.48 -6.61 8.21
C ASP A 26 1.56 -5.39 8.14
N ARG A 27 0.30 -5.59 8.54
CA ARG A 27 -0.72 -4.52 8.60
C ARG A 27 -0.70 -3.78 9.93
N ASP A 28 0.13 -4.19 10.88
CA ASP A 28 0.27 -3.58 12.20
C ASP A 28 1.40 -2.55 12.23
N ALA A 29 2.27 -2.54 11.21
CA ALA A 29 3.29 -1.52 11.02
C ALA A 29 2.70 -0.10 11.16
N SER A 30 3.33 0.72 12.00
CA SER A 30 2.82 2.06 12.37
C SER A 30 2.69 3.03 11.19
N ASP A 31 3.41 2.80 10.10
CA ASP A 31 3.36 3.58 8.86
C ASP A 31 2.39 3.00 7.82
N TYR A 32 1.73 1.88 8.13
CA TYR A 32 0.68 1.32 7.30
C TYR A 32 -0.58 2.16 7.45
N ALA A 33 -1.13 2.70 6.34
CA ALA A 33 -2.26 3.63 6.41
C ALA A 33 -3.50 3.07 7.14
N CYS A 34 -3.65 1.75 7.15
CA CYS A 34 -4.74 1.05 7.82
C CYS A 34 -4.40 0.50 9.21
N ASN A 35 -3.24 0.80 9.81
CA ASN A 35 -2.80 0.17 11.07
C ASN A 35 -3.83 0.28 12.21
N SER A 36 -4.50 1.42 12.33
CA SER A 36 -5.51 1.67 13.36
C SER A 36 -6.94 1.28 12.93
N CYS A 37 -7.12 0.81 11.70
CA CYS A 37 -8.42 0.42 11.17
C CYS A 37 -8.82 -0.97 11.71
N SER A 38 -10.06 -1.10 12.19
CA SER A 38 -10.63 -2.38 12.64
C SER A 38 -10.70 -3.43 11.51
N PHE A 39 -10.71 -3.00 10.25
CA PHE A 39 -10.82 -3.88 9.08
C PHE A 39 -9.46 -4.15 8.39
N ARG A 40 -8.32 -3.82 9.01
CA ARG A 40 -7.00 -3.82 8.34
C ARG A 40 -6.60 -5.16 7.71
N TYR A 41 -7.00 -6.27 8.34
CA TYR A 41 -6.70 -7.64 7.89
C TYR A 41 -7.79 -8.25 6.99
N ILE A 42 -8.97 -7.64 6.93
CA ILE A 42 -10.09 -8.12 6.10
C ILE A 42 -10.13 -7.39 4.76
N CYS A 43 -10.02 -6.06 4.81
CA CYS A 43 -10.04 -5.21 3.63
C CYS A 43 -8.64 -4.67 3.34
N GLY A 44 -8.12 -3.83 4.24
CA GLY A 44 -6.84 -3.13 4.05
C GLY A 44 -6.81 -2.14 2.88
N GLY A 45 -7.70 -2.25 1.87
CA GLY A 45 -7.73 -1.47 0.64
C GLY A 45 -6.85 -2.05 -0.48
N CYS A 46 -6.99 -1.51 -1.69
CA CYS A 46 -6.20 -1.91 -2.85
C CYS A 46 -4.78 -1.32 -2.82
N ARG A 47 -3.76 -2.18 -2.88
CA ARG A 47 -2.33 -1.78 -2.88
C ARG A 47 -1.85 -1.29 -4.23
N ALA A 48 -2.46 -1.78 -5.31
CA ALA A 48 -2.17 -1.26 -6.64
C ALA A 48 -2.57 0.21 -6.77
N ARG A 49 -3.74 0.59 -6.23
CA ARG A 49 -4.19 2.00 -6.20
C ARG A 49 -3.35 2.85 -5.25
N ALA A 50 -3.03 2.35 -4.06
CA ALA A 50 -2.13 3.06 -3.15
C ALA A 50 -0.81 3.44 -3.86
N TYR A 51 -0.18 2.47 -4.53
CA TYR A 51 1.07 2.73 -5.26
C TYR A 51 0.89 3.62 -6.50
N ALA A 52 -0.19 3.43 -7.28
CA ALA A 52 -0.41 4.21 -8.50
C ALA A 52 -0.63 5.71 -8.23
N TYR A 53 -1.30 6.05 -7.12
CA TYR A 53 -1.65 7.44 -6.79
C TYR A 53 -0.66 8.09 -5.83
N PHE A 54 -0.10 7.35 -4.88
CA PHE A 54 0.78 7.91 -3.84
C PHE A 54 2.26 7.54 -4.04
N GLY A 55 2.58 6.61 -4.95
CA GLY A 55 3.93 6.07 -5.08
C GLY A 55 4.36 5.17 -3.91
N ASP A 56 3.46 4.87 -2.97
CA ASP A 56 3.73 4.08 -1.77
C ASP A 56 2.70 2.95 -1.61
N LEU A 57 3.18 1.73 -1.39
CA LEU A 57 2.34 0.55 -1.16
C LEU A 57 1.65 0.56 0.21
N LYS A 58 2.17 1.33 1.17
CA LYS A 58 1.62 1.47 2.53
C LYS A 58 0.59 2.60 2.65
N ALA A 59 0.49 3.45 1.62
CA ALA A 59 -0.49 4.53 1.54
C ALA A 59 -1.94 4.00 1.52
N PRO A 60 -2.92 4.86 1.84
CA PRO A 60 -4.32 4.47 1.77
C PRO A 60 -4.76 4.17 0.33
N ASP A 61 -5.82 3.36 0.20
CA ASP A 61 -6.54 3.25 -1.05
C ASP A 61 -7.39 4.52 -1.24
N PRO A 62 -7.25 5.29 -2.34
CA PRO A 62 -8.02 6.52 -2.56
C PRO A 62 -9.54 6.30 -2.68
N GLY A 63 -10.01 5.07 -2.87
CA GLY A 63 -11.44 4.72 -2.87
C GLY A 63 -11.94 4.24 -1.51
N CYS A 64 -11.09 4.19 -0.50
CA CYS A 64 -11.51 3.85 0.85
C CYS A 64 -12.30 5.02 1.46
N ILE A 65 -13.57 4.79 1.77
CA ILE A 65 -14.44 5.80 2.39
C ILE A 65 -13.91 6.30 3.74
N LEU A 66 -13.15 5.47 4.47
CA LEU A 66 -12.56 5.81 5.76
C LEU A 66 -11.26 6.63 5.64
N LYS A 67 -10.74 6.81 4.42
CA LYS A 67 -9.49 7.53 4.13
C LYS A 67 -9.69 8.64 3.10
N LYS A 68 -10.92 9.18 3.03
CA LYS A 68 -11.29 10.24 2.08
C LYS A 68 -10.40 11.49 2.24
N GLU A 69 -10.07 11.86 3.48
CA GLU A 69 -9.22 13.03 3.75
C GLU A 69 -7.83 12.91 3.12
N ASP A 70 -7.23 11.72 3.11
CA ASP A 70 -5.92 11.49 2.50
C ASP A 70 -5.98 11.65 0.98
N TRP A 71 -7.08 11.23 0.36
CA TRP A 71 -7.33 11.44 -1.06
C TRP A 71 -7.51 12.92 -1.41
N GLU A 72 -8.30 13.67 -0.62
CA GLU A 72 -8.49 15.10 -0.84
C GLU A 72 -7.18 15.89 -0.69
N LYS A 73 -6.33 15.52 0.27
CA LYS A 73 -4.99 16.11 0.44
C LYS A 73 -4.10 15.88 -0.78
N LEU A 74 -4.12 14.68 -1.37
CA LEU A 74 -3.35 14.36 -2.56
C LEU A 74 -3.78 15.24 -3.75
N LYS A 75 -5.09 15.30 -4.03
CA LYS A 75 -5.62 16.15 -5.12
C LYS A 75 -5.24 17.61 -4.95
N LEU A 76 -5.32 18.14 -3.72
CA LEU A 76 -4.92 19.51 -3.43
C LEU A 76 -3.43 19.73 -3.72
N LYS A 77 -2.58 18.78 -3.32
CA LYS A 77 -1.14 18.84 -3.59
C LYS A 77 -0.84 18.85 -5.09
N GLU A 78 -1.49 17.98 -5.87
CA GLU A 78 -1.34 17.95 -7.32
C GLU A 78 -1.76 19.27 -7.96
N ALA A 79 -2.92 19.82 -7.57
CA ALA A 79 -3.42 21.10 -8.06
C ALA A 79 -2.52 22.30 -7.69
N LEU A 80 -1.70 22.19 -6.63
CA LEU A 80 -0.72 23.20 -6.24
C LEU A 80 0.60 23.08 -7.02
N ILE A 81 0.97 21.87 -7.45
CA ILE A 81 2.19 21.61 -8.25
C ILE A 81 1.98 22.00 -9.72
N GLU A 82 0.75 21.89 -10.22
CA GLU A 82 0.37 22.27 -11.59
C GLU A 82 0.12 23.79 -11.77
N ARG A 83 0.34 24.60 -10.73
CA ARG A 83 0.30 26.07 -10.78
C ARG A 83 1.71 26.65 -10.79
#